data_AF-A0A4Y2SFN9-F1
#
_entry.id   AF-A0A4Y2SFN9-F1
#
_cell.length_a   1.000
_cell.length_b   1.000
_cell.length_c   1.000
_cell.angle_alpha   90.00
_cell.angle_beta   90.00
_cell.angle_gamma   90.00
#
_symmetry.space_group_name_H-M   'P 1'
#
loop_
_entity.id
_entity.type
_entity.pdbx_description
1 polymer ?
#
loop_
_entity_poly.entity_id
_entity_poly.type
_entity_poly.pdbx_seq_one_letter_code
_entity_poly.pdbx_strand_id
1 'polypeptide(L)'
;MKNISAGNATSHNDLFSDQKPVFFEVNLNTSLAAFAKKFSITNWKAYYEIIYNSIPGNPKMGTTEEVDDCISKFTCFITTTINLSTKVQLIKGHFRQLPQFILDKKKIKNRLRKLYQQTFYPPFKLQKQIHKDIEDFDNNRWRETIQGINSEDNTLYDMNRKLSNKFIPTPPILDTDGMKYMPLGKANAFRYSLENSFQENPEPYCNSHISKVNLTINKYLRSLNTCSPPNIISPQEVINLIKKINPRKATGPDGVPNKAPRMLTLNAVTHLTKIFKNVLLSIASQHPGN
;
A
#
# COMPACT_ATOMS: atom_id res chain seq x y z
N MET A 1 3.36 0.53 11.06
CA MET A 1 2.63 1.67 11.65
C MET A 1 2.70 2.85 10.68
N LYS A 2 1.58 3.46 10.29
CA LYS A 2 1.57 4.66 9.43
C LYS A 2 1.22 5.87 10.31
N ASN A 3 1.91 6.99 10.09
CA ASN A 3 1.75 8.31 10.76
C ASN A 3 2.55 8.53 12.07
N ILE A 4 3.69 7.88 12.25
CA ILE A 4 4.65 8.26 13.30
C ILE A 4 5.80 8.99 12.61
N SER A 5 5.98 10.28 12.92
CA SER A 5 7.26 10.95 12.62
C SER A 5 8.24 10.47 13.68
N ALA A 6 9.15 9.58 13.27
CA ALA A 6 10.26 9.16 14.11
C ALA A 6 11.26 10.32 14.20
N GLY A 7 11.61 10.72 15.41
CA GLY A 7 12.82 11.49 15.67
C GLY A 7 14.07 10.62 15.48
N ASN A 8 15.23 11.17 15.84
CA ASN A 8 16.52 10.51 15.69
C ASN A 8 16.54 9.16 16.44
N ALA A 9 17.11 8.14 15.80
CA ALA A 9 17.39 6.85 16.43
C ALA A 9 18.81 6.85 16.98
N THR A 10 18.98 6.47 18.25
CA THR A 10 20.29 6.36 18.89
C THR A 10 20.48 4.95 19.43
N SER A 11 21.65 4.38 19.15
CA SER A 11 22.08 3.10 19.71
C SER A 11 23.05 3.35 20.86
N HIS A 12 22.77 2.77 22.03
CA HIS A 12 23.72 2.74 23.13
C HIS A 12 24.21 1.31 23.38
N ASN A 13 25.52 1.18 23.58
CA ASN A 13 26.14 -0.07 24.03
C ASN A 13 26.01 -0.11 25.55
N ASP A 14 24.99 -0.79 26.08
CA ASP A 14 25.08 -1.26 27.46
C ASP A 14 25.93 -2.52 27.47
N LEU A 15 27.12 -2.41 28.07
CA LEU A 15 28.07 -3.49 28.26
C LEU A 15 27.39 -4.56 29.10
N PHE A 16 27.04 -5.70 28.49
CA PHE A 16 26.76 -7.05 29.06
C PHE A 16 25.77 -7.88 28.21
N SER A 17 25.29 -7.37 27.06
CA SER A 17 24.49 -8.17 26.10
C SER A 17 24.87 -7.89 24.64
N ASP A 18 24.88 -8.92 23.80
CA ASP A 18 25.06 -8.79 22.34
C ASP A 18 23.86 -8.12 21.64
N GLN A 19 22.76 -7.87 22.38
CA GLN A 19 21.63 -7.10 21.89
C GLN A 19 21.88 -5.61 22.15
N LYS A 20 22.07 -4.82 21.08
CA LYS A 20 22.14 -3.36 21.17
C LYS A 20 20.72 -2.78 21.16
N PRO A 21 20.19 -2.27 22.29
CA PRO A 21 18.88 -1.64 22.30
C PRO A 21 18.91 -0.38 21.43
N VAL A 22 17.95 -0.29 20.50
CA VAL A 22 17.74 0.89 19.65
C VAL A 22 16.59 1.70 20.24
N PHE A 23 16.88 2.93 20.64
CA PHE A 23 15.87 3.84 21.16
C PHE A 23 15.34 4.75 20.05
N PHE A 24 14.03 4.98 20.07
CA PHE A 24 13.35 5.88 19.14
C PHE A 24 12.69 7.01 19.93
N GLU A 25 13.03 8.25 19.59
CA GLU A 25 12.34 9.42 20.11
C GLU A 25 11.08 9.68 19.26
N VAL A 26 9.89 9.54 19.86
CA VAL A 26 8.62 9.75 19.15
C VAL A 26 8.03 11.09 19.53
N ASN A 27 7.99 12.01 18.57
CA ASN A 27 7.48 13.35 18.78
C ASN A 27 5.94 13.35 18.77
N LEU A 28 5.32 13.49 19.95
CA LEU A 28 3.87 13.37 20.16
C LEU A 28 3.06 14.64 19.83
N ASN A 29 3.72 15.73 19.43
CA ASN A 29 3.08 17.04 19.21
C ASN A 29 2.32 17.19 17.89
N THR A 30 2.14 16.11 17.12
CA THR A 30 1.29 16.18 15.92
C THR A 30 -0.17 16.07 16.33
N SER A 31 -0.87 17.21 16.32
CA SER A 31 -2.34 17.28 16.36
C SER A 31 -2.91 16.21 15.43
N LEU A 32 -3.46 15.14 16.03
CA LEU A 32 -4.17 14.08 15.31
C LEU A 32 -5.46 14.69 14.75
N ALA A 33 -5.35 15.34 13.60
CA ALA A 33 -6.51 15.72 12.81
C ALA A 33 -7.40 14.48 12.63
N ALA A 34 -8.72 14.67 12.78
CA ALA A 34 -9.71 13.60 12.74
C ALA A 34 -9.43 12.58 11.62
N PHE A 35 -9.74 11.30 11.87
CA PHE A 35 -9.58 10.17 10.93
C PHE A 35 -10.44 10.37 9.66
N ALA A 36 -10.07 11.32 8.81
CA ALA A 36 -10.58 11.46 7.48
C ALA A 36 -9.71 10.59 6.58
N LYS A 37 -10.30 9.54 6.02
CA LYS A 37 -9.64 8.72 5.02
C LYS A 37 -9.37 9.61 3.80
N LYS A 38 -8.13 10.06 3.66
CA LYS A 38 -7.64 10.83 2.51
C LYS A 38 -7.55 9.87 1.33
N PHE A 39 -8.14 10.24 0.19
CA PHE A 39 -7.89 9.55 -1.07
C PHE A 39 -7.50 10.57 -2.13
N SER A 40 -6.56 10.17 -2.98
CA SER A 40 -6.02 10.98 -4.06
C SER A 40 -6.75 10.63 -5.35
N ILE A 41 -7.32 11.64 -6.02
CA ILE A 41 -7.84 11.51 -7.38
C ILE A 41 -6.88 12.23 -8.32
N THR A 42 -6.26 11.49 -9.22
CA THR A 42 -5.38 12.04 -10.26
C THR A 42 -6.17 12.28 -11.54
N ASN A 43 -6.14 13.51 -12.04
CA ASN A 43 -6.64 13.84 -13.38
C ASN A 43 -5.62 13.41 -14.43
N TRP A 44 -5.83 12.23 -15.00
CA TRP A 44 -4.91 11.65 -15.99
C TRP A 44 -4.86 12.41 -17.32
N LYS A 45 -5.91 13.16 -17.68
CA LYS A 45 -5.90 14.01 -18.89
C LYS A 45 -4.97 15.21 -18.72
N ALA A 46 -5.09 15.90 -17.59
CA ALA A 46 -4.19 17.00 -17.24
C ALA A 46 -2.74 16.53 -17.12
N TYR A 47 -2.52 15.36 -16.49
CA TYR A 47 -1.20 14.72 -16.43
C TYR A 47 -0.61 14.51 -17.83
N TYR A 48 -1.39 13.90 -18.74
CA TYR A 48 -0.95 13.64 -20.11
C TYR A 48 -0.59 14.93 -20.87
N GLU A 49 -1.42 15.97 -20.76
CA GLU A 49 -1.20 17.27 -21.42
C GLU A 49 0.08 17.97 -20.91
N ILE A 50 0.31 17.98 -19.59
CA ILE A 50 1.52 18.56 -18.99
C ILE A 50 2.76 17.80 -19.47
N ILE A 51 2.71 16.47 -19.51
CA ILE A 51 3.82 15.65 -20.02
C ILE A 51 4.10 15.93 -21.49
N TYR A 52 3.05 16.05 -22.31
CA TYR A 52 3.19 16.28 -23.75
C TYR A 52 3.92 17.59 -24.05
N ASN A 53 3.59 18.66 -23.32
CA ASN A 53 4.14 19.99 -23.56
C ASN A 53 5.55 20.19 -22.99
N SER A 54 5.95 19.40 -21.99
CA SER A 54 7.13 19.72 -21.19
C SER A 54 8.32 18.77 -21.40
N ILE A 55 8.10 17.52 -21.81
CA ILE A 55 9.19 16.55 -22.00
C ILE A 55 9.65 16.54 -23.46
N PRO A 56 10.88 16.98 -23.78
CA PRO A 56 11.42 16.85 -25.11
C PRO A 56 11.72 15.38 -25.44
N GLY A 57 11.46 14.92 -26.66
CA GLY A 57 11.76 13.52 -27.05
C GLY A 57 13.26 13.22 -27.27
N ASN A 58 14.12 14.25 -27.29
CA ASN A 58 15.53 14.11 -27.62
C ASN A 58 16.47 14.85 -26.65
N PRO A 59 16.71 14.30 -25.45
CA PRO A 59 17.76 14.80 -24.58
C PRO A 59 19.13 14.42 -25.15
N LYS A 60 20.09 15.35 -25.10
CA LYS A 60 21.51 15.08 -25.37
C LYS A 60 22.17 14.76 -24.03
N MET A 61 22.88 13.64 -23.95
CA MET A 61 23.68 13.24 -22.80
C MET A 61 24.96 12.61 -23.35
N GLY A 62 26.10 13.26 -23.12
CA GLY A 62 27.42 12.80 -23.51
C GLY A 62 28.26 12.26 -22.35
N THR A 63 27.96 12.66 -21.12
CA THR A 63 28.71 12.29 -19.91
C THR A 63 27.85 11.55 -18.89
N THR A 64 28.47 10.82 -17.97
CA THR A 64 27.75 10.11 -16.90
C THR A 64 27.03 11.07 -15.95
N GLU A 65 27.61 12.22 -15.66
CA GLU A 65 26.99 13.27 -14.85
C GLU A 65 25.72 13.85 -15.52
N GLU A 66 25.76 14.06 -16.84
CA GLU A 66 24.59 14.50 -17.61
C GLU A 66 23.48 13.44 -17.62
N VAL A 67 23.83 12.15 -17.58
CA VAL A 67 22.85 11.06 -17.48
C VAL A 67 22.16 11.10 -16.12
N ASP A 68 22.90 11.23 -15.02
CA ASP A 68 22.35 11.29 -13.66
C ASP A 68 21.50 12.54 -13.43
N ASP A 69 21.93 13.70 -13.93
CA ASP A 69 21.15 14.94 -13.91
C ASP A 69 19.86 14.78 -14.73
N CYS A 70 19.92 14.12 -15.88
CA CYS A 70 18.73 13.87 -16.68
C CYS A 70 17.74 12.90 -16.02
N ILE A 71 18.24 11.85 -15.35
CA ILE A 71 17.41 10.95 -14.54
C ILE A 71 16.73 11.72 -13.41
N SER A 72 17.47 12.58 -12.72
CA SER A 72 16.97 13.40 -11.61
C SER A 72 15.90 14.37 -12.10
N LYS A 73 16.14 15.07 -13.22
CA LYS A 73 15.17 15.97 -13.86
C LYS A 73 13.92 15.22 -14.32
N PHE A 74 14.07 14.07 -14.97
CA PHE A 74 12.93 13.26 -15.42
C PHE A 74 12.08 12.78 -14.24
N THR A 75 12.71 12.27 -13.18
CA THR A 75 12.03 11.81 -11.96
C THR A 75 11.32 12.96 -11.24
N CYS A 76 12.00 14.09 -11.07
CA CYS A 76 11.43 15.31 -10.49
C CYS A 76 10.23 15.81 -11.31
N PHE A 77 10.34 15.77 -12.64
CA PHE A 77 9.27 16.21 -13.52
C PHE A 77 8.03 15.31 -13.42
N ILE A 78 8.20 13.99 -13.44
CA ILE A 78 7.09 13.03 -13.28
C ILE A 78 6.40 13.20 -11.93
N THR A 79 7.18 13.24 -10.84
CA THR A 79 6.64 13.41 -9.48
C THR A 79 5.91 14.74 -9.32
N THR A 80 6.48 15.84 -9.81
CA THR A 80 5.85 17.17 -9.79
C THR A 80 4.55 17.18 -10.61
N THR A 81 4.56 16.60 -11.81
CA THR A 81 3.37 16.55 -12.67
C THR A 81 2.24 15.73 -12.05
N ILE A 82 2.57 14.63 -11.37
CA ILE A 82 1.59 13.84 -10.61
C ILE A 82 1.01 14.65 -9.47
N ASN A 83 1.84 15.36 -8.71
CA ASN A 83 1.38 16.19 -7.60
C ASN A 83 0.46 17.32 -8.09
N LEU A 84 0.80 18.00 -9.18
CA LEU A 84 -0.04 19.03 -9.81
C LEU A 84 -1.37 18.47 -10.33
N SER A 85 -1.32 17.26 -10.90
CA SER A 85 -2.50 16.60 -11.48
C SER A 85 -3.36 15.87 -10.44
N THR A 86 -2.91 15.77 -9.20
CA THR A 86 -3.57 15.00 -8.14
C THR A 86 -4.23 15.92 -7.13
N LYS A 87 -5.54 15.74 -6.95
CA LYS A 87 -6.31 16.40 -5.90
C LYS A 87 -6.53 15.42 -4.76
N VAL A 88 -6.09 15.80 -3.56
CA VAL A 88 -6.42 15.06 -2.34
C VAL A 88 -7.83 15.44 -1.92
N GLN A 89 -8.73 14.47 -1.94
CA GLN A 89 -10.07 14.63 -1.40
C GLN A 89 -10.14 13.99 -0.02
N LEU A 90 -10.79 14.71 0.89
CA LEU A 90 -11.23 14.13 2.15
C LEU A 90 -12.55 13.41 1.87
N ILE A 91 -12.63 12.13 2.21
CA ILE A 91 -13.93 11.47 2.26
C ILE A 91 -14.69 12.13 3.41
N LYS A 92 -15.60 13.07 3.08
CA LYS A 92 -16.71 13.48 3.95
C LYS A 92 -17.75 12.36 3.97
N GLY A 93 -17.31 11.15 4.32
CA GLY A 93 -18.20 10.04 4.55
C GLY A 93 -18.88 10.28 5.88
N HIS A 94 -20.13 9.82 6.00
CA HIS A 94 -20.78 9.67 7.31
C HIS A 94 -20.14 8.48 8.04
N PHE A 95 -18.83 8.53 8.24
CA PHE A 95 -18.18 7.64 9.19
C PHE A 95 -18.85 7.90 10.53
N ARG A 96 -19.17 6.83 11.26
CA ARG A 96 -19.81 6.93 12.57
C ARG A 96 -18.91 7.75 13.50
N GLN A 97 -19.24 9.04 13.66
CA GLN A 97 -18.57 9.91 14.60
C GLN A 97 -19.25 9.74 15.95
N LEU A 98 -18.55 9.09 16.87
CA LEU A 98 -19.03 8.98 18.25
C LEU A 98 -18.85 10.32 18.96
N PRO A 99 -19.81 10.72 19.81
CA PRO A 99 -19.65 11.88 20.68
C PRO A 99 -18.38 11.81 21.52
N GLN A 100 -17.81 12.98 21.80
CA GLN A 100 -16.53 13.11 22.50
C GLN A 100 -16.53 12.41 23.87
N PHE A 101 -17.64 12.46 24.60
CA PHE A 101 -17.77 11.80 25.91
C PHE A 101 -17.60 10.26 25.84
N ILE A 102 -18.07 9.61 24.77
CA ILE A 102 -17.89 8.16 24.56
C ILE A 102 -16.41 7.86 24.24
N LEU A 103 -15.78 8.71 23.43
CA LEU A 103 -14.36 8.59 23.09
C LEU A 103 -13.49 8.75 24.35
N ASP A 104 -13.81 9.69 25.22
CA ASP A 104 -13.06 9.90 26.45
C ASP A 104 -13.25 8.75 27.45
N LYS A 105 -14.48 8.19 27.58
CA LYS A 105 -14.70 6.95 28.33
C LYS A 105 -13.87 5.77 27.77
N LYS A 106 -13.75 5.65 26.44
CA LYS A 106 -12.87 4.64 25.81
C LYS A 106 -11.40 4.87 26.16
N LYS A 107 -10.91 6.13 26.14
CA LYS A 107 -9.54 6.47 26.53
C LYS A 107 -9.28 6.08 27.99
N ILE A 108 -10.19 6.43 28.90
CA ILE A 108 -10.10 6.09 30.33
C ILE A 108 -10.04 4.57 30.50
N LYS A 109 -10.96 3.82 29.88
CA LYS A 109 -10.95 2.35 29.93
C LYS A 109 -9.63 1.76 29.45
N ASN A 110 -9.07 2.28 28.35
CA ASN A 110 -7.80 1.78 27.82
C ASN A 110 -6.62 2.10 28.73
N ARG A 111 -6.60 3.29 29.37
CA ARG A 111 -5.61 3.64 30.40
C ARG A 111 -5.69 2.68 31.59
N LEU A 112 -6.90 2.42 32.10
CA LEU A 112 -7.12 1.48 33.20
C LEU A 112 -6.73 0.04 32.84
N ARG A 113 -6.98 -0.40 31.60
CA ARG A 113 -6.51 -1.71 31.11
C ARG A 113 -4.98 -1.81 31.12
N LYS A 114 -4.27 -0.76 30.70
CA LYS A 114 -2.79 -0.72 30.76
C LYS A 114 -2.29 -0.76 32.19
N LEU A 115 -2.90 0.02 33.09
CA LEU A 115 -2.56 0.01 34.51
C LEU A 115 -2.80 -1.36 35.15
N TYR A 116 -3.93 -2.03 34.85
CA TYR A 116 -4.22 -3.39 35.31
C TYR A 116 -3.12 -4.37 34.90
N GLN A 117 -2.65 -4.30 33.65
CA GLN A 117 -1.57 -5.17 33.15
C GLN A 117 -0.24 -4.99 33.89
N GLN A 118 -0.03 -3.83 34.52
CA GLN A 118 1.21 -3.50 35.24
C GLN A 118 1.10 -3.72 36.75
N THR A 119 -0.07 -3.41 37.33
CA THR A 119 -0.26 -3.30 38.78
C THR A 119 -1.21 -4.36 39.35
N PHE A 120 -1.88 -5.14 38.50
CA PHE A 120 -2.94 -6.09 38.86
C PHE A 120 -4.12 -5.48 39.67
N TYR A 121 -4.23 -4.15 39.71
CA TYR A 121 -5.28 -3.43 40.42
C TYR A 121 -6.67 -3.63 39.77
N PRO A 122 -7.75 -3.97 40.52
CA PRO A 122 -9.00 -4.46 39.95
C PRO A 122 -9.60 -3.58 38.84
N PRO A 123 -10.05 -4.19 37.73
CA PRO A 123 -10.53 -3.45 36.58
C PRO A 123 -11.91 -2.83 36.84
N PHE A 124 -12.03 -1.52 36.64
CA PHE A 124 -13.33 -0.84 36.62
C PHE A 124 -14.19 -1.29 35.41
N LYS A 125 -15.48 -1.51 35.65
CA LYS A 125 -16.44 -2.02 34.65
C LYS A 125 -16.99 -0.93 33.70
N LEU A 126 -16.13 -0.14 33.04
CA LEU A 126 -16.55 0.89 32.07
C LEU A 126 -17.12 0.32 30.76
N GLN A 127 -16.86 -0.96 30.45
CA GLN A 127 -17.27 -1.58 29.19
C GLN A 127 -18.80 -1.60 29.01
N LYS A 128 -19.56 -1.92 30.06
CA LYS A 128 -21.03 -1.94 30.00
C LYS A 128 -21.60 -0.55 29.74
N GLN A 129 -21.08 0.45 30.46
CA GLN A 129 -21.51 1.84 30.29
C GLN A 129 -21.20 2.35 28.87
N ILE A 130 -20.02 2.05 28.32
CA ILE A 130 -19.66 2.46 26.96
C ILE A 130 -20.59 1.82 25.92
N HIS A 131 -20.99 0.56 26.10
CA HIS A 131 -21.96 -0.07 25.19
C HIS A 131 -23.33 0.60 25.28
N LYS A 132 -23.81 0.85 26.51
CA LYS A 132 -25.10 1.53 26.72
C LYS A 132 -25.09 2.93 26.10
N ASP A 133 -24.05 3.71 26.34
CA ASP A 133 -23.90 5.06 25.75
C ASP A 133 -23.88 5.01 24.20
N ILE A 134 -23.25 3.97 23.63
CA ILE A 134 -23.20 3.73 22.18
C ILE A 134 -24.59 3.39 21.63
N GLU A 135 -25.30 2.51 22.32
CA GLU A 135 -26.65 2.09 21.98
C GLU A 135 -27.64 3.26 22.05
N ASP A 136 -27.61 4.04 23.15
CA ASP A 136 -28.44 5.22 23.33
C ASP A 136 -28.16 6.27 22.24
N PHE A 137 -26.89 6.50 21.90
CA PHE A 137 -26.51 7.40 20.81
C PHE A 137 -27.03 6.93 19.45
N ASP A 138 -26.86 5.65 19.13
CA ASP A 138 -27.32 5.10 17.84
C ASP A 138 -28.86 5.12 17.76
N ASN A 139 -29.55 4.82 18.85
CA ASN A 139 -31.01 4.87 18.95
C ASN A 139 -31.55 6.30 18.75
N ASN A 140 -30.92 7.29 19.36
CA ASN A 140 -31.33 8.69 19.19
C ASN A 140 -31.06 9.19 17.77
N ARG A 141 -29.89 8.88 17.21
CA ARG A 141 -29.58 9.19 15.81
C ARG A 141 -30.58 8.53 14.86
N TRP A 142 -30.96 7.27 15.12
CA TRP A 142 -31.95 6.57 14.31
C TRP A 142 -33.32 7.23 14.42
N ARG A 143 -33.74 7.62 15.62
CA ARG A 143 -34.99 8.36 15.87
C ARG A 143 -35.05 9.66 15.06
N GLU A 144 -33.99 10.47 15.11
CA GLU A 144 -33.88 11.70 14.31
C GLU A 144 -33.94 11.39 12.81
N THR A 145 -33.26 10.32 12.37
CA THR A 145 -33.27 9.90 10.96
C THR A 145 -34.68 9.52 10.50
N ILE A 146 -35.46 8.82 11.34
CA ILE A 146 -36.87 8.46 11.05
C ILE A 146 -37.76 9.70 11.04
N GLN A 147 -37.59 10.62 11.99
CA GLN A 147 -38.36 11.87 12.07
C GLN A 147 -38.08 12.81 10.90
N GLY A 148 -36.87 12.77 10.35
CA GLY A 148 -36.48 13.55 9.17
C GLY A 148 -36.85 12.91 7.82
N ILE A 149 -37.54 11.76 7.80
CA ILE A 149 -38.03 11.19 6.54
C ILE A 149 -39.23 12.00 6.07
N ASN A 150 -39.17 12.47 4.83
CA ASN A 150 -40.29 13.13 4.17
C ASN A 150 -40.77 12.28 2.97
N SER A 151 -42.08 12.23 2.75
CA SER A 151 -42.70 11.63 1.57
C SER A 151 -42.58 12.48 0.30
N GLU A 152 -42.36 13.78 0.44
CA GLU A 152 -42.19 14.71 -0.68
C GLU A 152 -40.77 14.67 -1.28
N ASP A 153 -39.80 14.15 -0.52
CA ASP A 153 -38.42 13.97 -0.94
C ASP A 153 -38.08 12.50 -1.22
N ASN A 154 -37.01 12.25 -2.00
CA ASN A 154 -36.49 10.89 -2.25
C ASN A 154 -35.95 10.16 -0.99
N THR A 155 -35.98 10.81 0.19
CA THR A 155 -35.43 10.26 1.44
C THR A 155 -36.15 8.99 1.89
N LEU A 156 -37.48 8.91 1.74
CA LEU A 156 -38.28 7.72 2.03
C LEU A 156 -37.87 6.53 1.15
N TYR A 157 -37.72 6.78 -0.16
CA TYR A 157 -37.29 5.75 -1.11
C TYR A 157 -35.87 5.26 -0.80
N ASP A 158 -34.93 6.15 -0.53
CA ASP A 158 -33.55 5.79 -0.19
C ASP A 158 -33.45 4.99 1.12
N MET A 159 -34.23 5.36 2.14
CA MET A 159 -34.33 4.62 3.40
C MET A 159 -34.91 3.23 3.18
N ASN A 160 -36.02 3.13 2.45
CA ASN A 160 -36.65 1.86 2.13
C ASN A 160 -35.70 0.96 1.33
N ARG A 161 -34.99 1.49 0.33
CA ARG A 161 -33.98 0.75 -0.42
C ARG A 161 -32.85 0.23 0.48
N LYS A 162 -32.35 1.05 1.41
CA LYS A 162 -31.30 0.65 2.36
C LYS A 162 -31.76 -0.46 3.31
N LEU A 163 -33.00 -0.40 3.80
CA LEU A 163 -33.59 -1.40 4.69
C LEU A 163 -33.97 -2.69 3.95
N SER A 164 -34.41 -2.57 2.70
CA SER A 164 -34.81 -3.67 1.83
C SER A 164 -33.65 -4.36 1.11
N ASN A 165 -32.43 -3.84 1.23
CA ASN A 165 -31.24 -4.49 0.70
C ASN A 165 -31.08 -5.87 1.36
N LYS A 166 -31.35 -6.91 0.58
CA LYS A 166 -31.18 -8.29 1.02
C LYS A 166 -29.71 -8.53 1.35
N PHE A 167 -29.46 -9.09 2.53
CA PHE A 167 -28.15 -9.62 2.86
C PHE A 167 -27.76 -10.63 1.78
N ILE A 168 -26.66 -10.37 1.07
CA ILE A 168 -26.09 -11.34 0.13
C ILE A 168 -25.29 -12.31 0.99
N PRO A 169 -25.76 -13.57 1.18
CA PRO A 169 -25.01 -14.53 1.95
C PRO A 169 -23.66 -14.75 1.27
N THR A 170 -22.60 -14.82 2.08
CA THR A 170 -21.28 -15.22 1.57
C THR A 170 -21.46 -16.55 0.82
N PRO A 171 -20.91 -16.71 -0.39
CA PRO A 171 -21.05 -17.94 -1.14
C PRO A 171 -20.54 -19.14 -0.33
N PRO A 172 -21.04 -20.37 -0.60
CA PRO A 172 -20.49 -21.58 -0.02
C PRO A 172 -19.00 -21.71 -0.37
N ILE A 173 -18.25 -22.32 0.54
CA ILE A 173 -16.81 -22.57 0.37
C ILE A 173 -16.63 -24.07 0.16
N LEU A 174 -15.80 -24.44 -0.81
CA LEU A 174 -15.44 -25.84 -1.03
C LEU A 174 -14.40 -26.27 0.01
N ASP A 175 -14.67 -27.39 0.66
CA ASP A 175 -13.78 -28.06 1.61
C ASP A 175 -13.49 -29.49 1.12
N THR A 176 -12.65 -30.25 1.83
CA THR A 176 -12.31 -31.64 1.47
C THR A 176 -13.52 -32.55 1.32
N ASP A 177 -14.51 -32.37 2.19
CA ASP A 177 -15.73 -33.19 2.22
C ASP A 177 -16.88 -32.55 1.43
N GLY A 178 -16.60 -31.51 0.63
CA GLY A 178 -17.58 -30.81 -0.22
C GLY A 178 -17.95 -29.39 0.23
N MET A 179 -19.04 -28.87 -0.34
CA MET A 179 -19.47 -27.47 -0.16
C MET A 179 -20.00 -27.18 1.26
N LYS A 180 -19.43 -26.19 1.94
CA LYS A 180 -19.85 -25.74 3.28
C LYS A 180 -20.69 -24.46 3.19
N TYR A 181 -21.96 -24.57 3.60
CA TYR A 181 -22.93 -23.47 3.56
C TYR A 181 -23.04 -22.72 4.90
N MET A 182 -22.88 -23.43 6.02
CA MET A 182 -22.99 -22.85 7.36
C MET A 182 -21.73 -22.11 7.79
N PRO A 183 -21.84 -21.02 8.60
CA PRO A 183 -20.68 -20.28 9.10
C PRO A 183 -19.65 -21.15 9.82
N LEU A 184 -20.09 -22.11 10.64
CA LEU A 184 -19.20 -23.05 11.34
C LEU A 184 -18.44 -23.95 10.36
N GLY A 185 -19.14 -24.51 9.36
CA GLY A 185 -18.52 -25.33 8.33
C GLY A 185 -17.47 -24.57 7.52
N LYS A 186 -17.77 -23.30 7.17
CA LYS A 186 -16.81 -22.41 6.49
C LYS A 186 -15.58 -22.10 7.35
N ALA A 187 -15.77 -21.82 8.64
CA ALA A 187 -14.66 -21.58 9.56
C ALA A 187 -13.75 -22.81 9.68
N ASN A 188 -14.33 -24.01 9.71
CA ASN A 188 -13.57 -25.26 9.72
C ASN A 188 -12.81 -25.48 8.41
N ALA A 189 -13.43 -25.24 7.26
CA ALA A 189 -12.76 -25.31 5.96
C ALA A 189 -11.56 -24.37 5.88
N PHE A 190 -11.71 -23.13 6.39
CA PHE A 190 -10.59 -22.19 6.49
C PHE A 190 -9.49 -22.70 7.43
N ARG A 191 -9.85 -23.21 8.61
CA ARG A 191 -8.88 -23.76 9.57
C ARG A 191 -8.06 -24.87 8.92
N TYR A 192 -8.72 -25.82 8.28
CA TYR A 192 -8.08 -26.95 7.62
C TYR A 192 -7.16 -26.51 6.47
N SER A 193 -7.63 -25.62 5.60
CA SER A 193 -6.83 -25.09 4.48
C SER A 193 -5.56 -24.36 4.96
N LEU A 194 -5.68 -23.55 6.01
CA LEU A 194 -4.54 -22.86 6.60
C LEU A 194 -3.58 -23.84 7.27
N GLU A 195 -4.10 -24.77 8.07
CA GLU A 195 -3.31 -25.80 8.75
C GLU A 195 -2.49 -26.61 7.74
N ASN A 196 -3.07 -27.02 6.62
CA ASN A 196 -2.36 -27.72 5.54
C ASN A 196 -1.30 -26.86 4.85
N SER A 197 -1.55 -25.55 4.67
CA SER A 197 -0.62 -24.65 4.01
C SER A 197 0.62 -24.33 4.86
N PHE A 198 0.50 -24.49 6.19
CA PHE A 198 1.58 -24.23 7.14
C PHE A 198 2.22 -25.50 7.71
N GLN A 199 1.93 -26.68 7.15
CA GLN A 199 2.70 -27.88 7.47
C GLN A 199 4.14 -27.72 6.96
N GLU A 200 5.08 -28.30 7.72
CA GLU A 200 6.45 -28.44 7.24
C GLU A 200 6.44 -29.23 5.93
N ASN A 201 7.22 -28.77 4.94
CA ASN A 201 7.31 -29.49 3.68
C ASN A 201 7.81 -30.92 3.99
N PRO A 202 6.99 -31.97 3.77
CA PRO A 202 7.38 -33.33 4.13
C PRO A 202 8.43 -33.90 3.18
N GLU A 203 8.69 -33.24 2.04
CA GLU A 203 9.74 -33.67 1.13
C GLU A 203 11.13 -33.48 1.78
N PRO A 204 11.92 -34.56 1.90
CA PRO A 204 13.28 -34.44 2.38
C PRO A 204 14.07 -33.53 1.44
N TYR A 205 15.00 -32.74 2.00
CA TYR A 205 15.91 -31.90 1.23
C TYR A 205 16.58 -32.73 0.12
N CYS A 206 16.14 -32.53 -1.13
CA CYS A 206 16.68 -33.26 -2.26
C CYS A 206 17.99 -32.61 -2.69
N ASN A 207 19.12 -33.10 -2.15
CA ASN A 207 20.46 -32.61 -2.49
C ASN A 207 20.72 -32.61 -4.01
N SER A 208 20.12 -33.54 -4.77
CA SER A 208 20.16 -33.55 -6.23
C SER A 208 19.45 -32.35 -6.85
N HIS A 209 18.27 -31.98 -6.35
CA HIS A 209 17.54 -30.80 -6.81
C HIS A 209 18.29 -29.51 -6.47
N ILE A 210 18.79 -29.38 -5.25
CA ILE A 210 19.61 -28.23 -4.81
C ILE A 210 20.85 -28.09 -5.70
N SER A 211 21.53 -29.20 -5.99
CA SER A 211 22.69 -29.21 -6.88
C SER A 211 22.32 -28.81 -8.31
N LYS A 212 21.19 -29.28 -8.84
CA LYS A 212 20.68 -28.87 -10.16
C LYS A 212 20.35 -27.38 -10.20
N VAL A 213 19.69 -26.84 -9.18
CA VAL A 213 19.37 -25.41 -9.08
C VAL A 213 20.66 -24.59 -9.04
N ASN A 214 21.62 -24.97 -8.20
CA ASN A 214 22.92 -24.31 -8.11
C ASN A 214 23.69 -24.36 -9.43
N LEU A 215 23.73 -25.51 -10.10
CA LEU A 215 24.34 -25.66 -11.42
C LEU A 215 23.65 -24.78 -12.46
N THR A 216 22.32 -24.67 -12.42
CA THR A 216 21.54 -23.86 -13.35
C THR A 216 21.80 -22.36 -13.14
N ILE A 217 21.83 -21.92 -11.88
CA ILE A 217 22.19 -20.55 -11.50
C ILE A 217 23.62 -20.25 -11.93
N ASN A 218 24.58 -21.12 -11.62
CA ASN A 218 25.97 -20.94 -12.01
C ASN A 218 26.16 -20.91 -13.52
N LYS A 219 25.43 -21.74 -14.27
CA LYS A 219 25.43 -21.72 -15.74
C LYS A 219 24.85 -20.41 -16.28
N TYR A 220 23.75 -19.93 -15.70
CA TYR A 220 23.16 -18.64 -16.06
C TYR A 220 24.13 -17.48 -15.79
N LEU A 221 24.72 -17.42 -14.59
CA LEU A 221 25.72 -16.41 -14.23
C LEU A 221 26.93 -16.43 -15.17
N ARG A 222 27.43 -17.62 -15.53
CA ARG A 222 28.51 -17.76 -16.52
C ARG A 222 28.11 -17.31 -17.92
N SER A 223 26.84 -17.53 -18.33
CA SER A 223 26.33 -17.06 -19.63
C SER A 223 26.13 -15.55 -19.69
N LEU A 224 25.96 -14.87 -18.55
CA LEU A 224 25.93 -13.41 -18.50
C LEU A 224 27.30 -12.79 -18.79
N ASN A 225 28.41 -13.50 -18.53
CA ASN A 225 29.77 -13.01 -18.81
C ASN A 225 30.11 -13.02 -20.31
N THR A 226 29.30 -13.67 -21.16
CA THR A 226 29.46 -13.67 -22.63
C THR A 226 28.55 -12.65 -23.32
N CYS A 227 28.10 -11.61 -22.62
CA CYS A 227 27.12 -10.68 -23.17
C CYS A 227 27.72 -9.92 -24.37
N SER A 228 27.18 -10.19 -25.56
CA SER A 228 27.31 -9.30 -26.71
C SER A 228 26.88 -7.88 -26.32
N PRO A 229 27.40 -6.83 -26.98
CA PRO A 229 27.07 -5.45 -26.65
C PRO A 229 25.55 -5.26 -26.53
N PRO A 230 25.08 -4.42 -25.57
CA PRO A 230 23.67 -4.29 -25.28
C PRO A 230 22.90 -3.95 -26.56
N ASN A 231 21.92 -4.80 -26.89
CA ASN A 231 21.02 -4.56 -28.01
C ASN A 231 20.45 -3.14 -27.91
N ILE A 232 20.32 -2.50 -29.07
CA ILE A 232 19.74 -1.16 -29.20
C ILE A 232 18.33 -1.19 -28.59
N ILE A 233 18.15 -0.62 -27.39
CA ILE A 233 16.82 -0.51 -26.76
C ILE A 233 15.95 0.35 -27.68
N SER A 234 14.86 -0.23 -28.17
CA SER A 234 13.89 0.49 -28.99
C SER A 234 12.78 1.11 -28.12
N PRO A 235 12.21 2.26 -28.53
CA PRO A 235 11.04 2.81 -27.84
C PRO A 235 9.86 1.83 -27.79
N GLN A 236 9.72 0.97 -28.79
CA GLN A 236 8.67 -0.03 -28.85
C GLN A 236 8.80 -1.10 -27.76
N GLU A 237 10.04 -1.53 -27.45
CA GLU A 237 10.30 -2.43 -26.33
C GLU A 237 9.90 -1.79 -25.00
N VAL A 238 10.27 -0.52 -24.79
CA VAL A 238 9.90 0.23 -23.59
C VAL A 238 8.37 0.34 -23.45
N ILE A 239 7.65 0.64 -24.55
CA ILE A 239 6.18 0.66 -24.58
C ILE A 239 5.61 -0.71 -24.17
N ASN A 240 6.16 -1.80 -24.72
CA ASN A 240 5.69 -3.15 -24.43
C ASN A 240 5.90 -3.54 -22.96
N LEU A 241 7.02 -3.13 -22.36
CA LEU A 241 7.29 -3.30 -20.93
C LEU A 241 6.32 -2.49 -20.07
N ILE A 242 6.12 -1.20 -20.39
CA ILE A 242 5.16 -0.33 -19.70
C ILE A 242 3.75 -0.92 -19.74
N LYS A 243 3.33 -1.51 -20.87
CA LYS A 243 2.02 -2.16 -21.01
C LYS A 243 1.85 -3.38 -20.10
N LYS A 244 2.92 -4.13 -19.81
CA LYS A 244 2.91 -5.30 -18.92
C LYS A 244 2.78 -4.91 -17.43
N ILE A 245 3.05 -3.65 -17.07
CA ILE A 245 2.94 -3.19 -15.69
C ILE A 245 1.48 -3.20 -15.23
N ASN A 246 1.20 -3.88 -14.12
CA ASN A 246 -0.13 -3.85 -13.49
C ASN A 246 -0.37 -2.48 -12.81
N PRO A 247 -1.36 -1.69 -13.26
CA PRO A 247 -1.60 -0.34 -12.74
C PRO A 247 -2.22 -0.32 -11.34
N ARG A 248 -2.71 -1.48 -10.84
CA ARG A 248 -3.35 -1.61 -9.52
C ARG A 248 -2.36 -1.99 -8.42
N LYS A 249 -1.10 -2.25 -8.75
CA LYS A 249 -0.06 -2.51 -7.75
C LYS A 249 0.17 -1.26 -6.90
N ALA A 250 0.61 -1.50 -5.67
CA ALA A 250 0.97 -0.44 -4.75
C ALA A 250 2.09 0.42 -5.32
N THR A 251 2.01 1.72 -5.04
CA THR A 251 3.02 2.72 -5.34
C THR A 251 4.34 2.40 -4.64
N GLY A 252 5.46 2.71 -5.31
CA GLY A 252 6.80 2.59 -4.75
C GLY A 252 7.12 3.64 -3.68
N PRO A 253 8.36 3.64 -3.14
CA PRO A 253 8.83 4.64 -2.19
C PRO A 253 8.78 6.08 -2.74
N ASP A 254 8.86 6.21 -4.07
CA ASP A 254 8.83 7.46 -4.83
C ASP A 254 7.43 8.11 -4.91
N GLY A 255 6.38 7.44 -4.44
CA GLY A 255 5.02 7.99 -4.51
C GLY A 255 4.40 7.99 -5.91
N VAL A 256 5.07 7.40 -6.92
CA VAL A 256 4.59 7.35 -8.30
C VAL A 256 3.72 6.11 -8.55
N PRO A 257 2.40 6.23 -8.76
CA PRO A 257 1.55 5.07 -9.09
C PRO A 257 1.91 4.45 -10.44
N ASN A 258 1.81 3.12 -10.55
CA ASN A 258 2.07 2.37 -11.79
C ASN A 258 1.23 2.78 -13.00
N LYS A 259 0.17 3.56 -12.79
CA LYS A 259 -0.61 4.14 -13.88
C LYS A 259 0.09 5.32 -14.56
N ALA A 260 0.99 6.02 -13.87
CA ALA A 260 1.77 7.14 -14.41
C ALA A 260 2.67 6.76 -15.60
N PRO A 261 3.51 5.71 -15.54
CA PRO A 261 4.30 5.29 -16.69
C PRO A 261 3.42 4.86 -17.88
N ARG A 262 2.22 4.31 -17.63
CA ARG A 262 1.26 3.95 -18.70
C ARG A 262 0.62 5.15 -19.39
N MET A 263 0.72 6.34 -18.79
CA MET A 263 0.17 7.59 -19.31
C MET A 263 1.27 8.50 -19.87
N LEU A 264 2.48 7.99 -20.07
CA LEU A 264 3.55 8.71 -20.75
C LEU A 264 3.21 8.91 -22.23
N THR A 265 3.54 10.09 -22.74
CA THR A 265 3.46 10.41 -24.17
C THR A 265 4.62 9.73 -24.92
N LEU A 266 4.50 9.62 -26.25
CA LEU A 266 5.56 9.01 -27.06
C LEU A 266 6.90 9.74 -26.89
N ASN A 267 6.88 11.08 -26.77
CA ASN A 267 8.08 11.90 -26.49
C ASN A 267 8.73 11.53 -25.15
N ALA A 268 7.92 11.34 -24.11
CA ALA A 268 8.44 10.93 -22.81
C ALA A 268 9.02 9.51 -22.84
N VAL A 269 8.43 8.62 -23.63
CA VAL A 269 8.95 7.25 -23.81
C VAL A 269 10.26 7.24 -24.60
N THR A 270 10.40 8.07 -25.64
CA THR A 270 11.66 8.18 -26.38
C THR A 270 12.77 8.80 -25.53
N HIS A 271 12.43 9.78 -24.69
CA HIS A 271 13.34 10.33 -23.68
C HIS A 271 13.80 9.25 -22.68
N LEU A 272 12.86 8.47 -22.12
CA LEU A 272 13.16 7.37 -21.19
C LEU A 272 14.01 6.27 -21.86
N THR A 273 13.76 5.97 -23.12
CA THR A 273 14.54 4.99 -23.91
C THR A 273 16.00 5.42 -24.01
N LYS A 274 16.26 6.71 -24.21
CA LYS A 274 17.63 7.27 -24.27
C LYS A 274 18.33 7.23 -22.92
N ILE A 275 17.61 7.51 -21.83
CA ILE A 275 18.13 7.33 -20.48
C ILE A 275 18.59 5.88 -20.30
N PHE A 276 17.73 4.89 -20.58
CA PHE A 276 18.11 3.48 -20.44
C PHE A 276 19.30 3.08 -21.31
N LYS A 277 19.35 3.57 -22.56
CA LYS A 277 20.47 3.31 -23.46
C LYS A 277 21.78 3.85 -22.88
N ASN A 278 21.81 5.09 -22.43
CA ASN A 278 23.03 5.71 -21.91
C ASN A 278 23.47 5.12 -20.57
N VAL A 279 22.53 4.77 -19.69
CA VAL A 279 22.84 4.05 -18.44
C VAL A 279 23.49 2.71 -18.73
N LEU A 280 22.92 1.90 -19.63
CA LEU A 280 23.53 0.62 -20.00
C LEU A 280 24.91 0.77 -20.63
N LEU A 281 25.11 1.79 -21.46
CA LEU A 281 26.43 2.10 -22.04
C LEU A 281 27.45 2.49 -20.96
N SER A 282 27.04 3.28 -19.95
CA SER A 282 27.92 3.67 -18.84
C SER A 282 28.33 2.49 -17.95
N ILE A 283 27.45 1.50 -17.77
CA ILE A 283 27.77 0.29 -17.01
C ILE A 283 28.75 -0.60 -17.80
N ALA A 284 28.55 -0.69 -19.12
CA ALA A 284 29.45 -1.45 -20.00
C ALA A 284 30.86 -0.83 -20.07
N SER A 285 30.99 0.50 -19.99
CA SER A 285 32.30 1.16 -20.00
C SER A 285 33.06 1.08 -18.66
N GLN A 286 32.38 0.83 -17.53
CA GLN A 286 33.02 0.64 -16.22
C GLN A 286 33.58 -0.76 -15.99
N HIS A 287 33.22 -1.75 -16.84
CA HIS A 287 33.76 -3.10 -16.82
C HIS A 287 34.40 -3.49 -18.17
N PRO A 288 35.53 -2.88 -18.56
CA PRO A 288 36.28 -3.34 -19.71
C PRO A 288 37.04 -4.60 -19.32
N GLY A 289 36.44 -5.77 -19.52
CA GLY A 289 37.11 -7.08 -19.54
C GLY A 289 37.93 -7.48 -18.30
N ASN A 290 37.35 -8.37 -17.49
CA ASN A 290 38.15 -9.42 -16.85
C ASN A 290 38.17 -10.65 -17.75
#